data_AF-A0AA39SZD5-F1
#
_entry.id   AF-A0AA39SZD5-F1
#
_cell.length_a   1.000
_cell.length_b   1.000
_cell.length_c   1.000
_cell.angle_alpha   90.00
_cell.angle_beta   90.00
_cell.angle_gamma   90.00
#
_symmetry.space_group_name_H-M   'P 1'
#
loop_
_entity.id
_entity.type
_entity.pdbx_description
1 polymer ?
#
loop_
_entity_poly.entity_id
_entity_poly.type
_entity_poly.pdbx_seq_one_letter_code
_entity_poly.pdbx_strand_id
1 'polypeptide(L)'
;MEEVQEHVRKKRGPTKMKTLAMEGASRIEVQSNGLGQLIGEGSVSLSSFLGPLVREIVPYTISDWRKIPSDMHEILWKCIQARYIVNEGWQKDYIFKEMGELWRALMSRIVSKLRKAPNEEERVKLRPGNIKTTSDWKKFLKLKNSAAFKEKLQKAKDDPSVSKTNLKEDALSKLLGFENRGRVRGLGRGVTFSQLSILSQRDNTIAQMKEEQNALKDQVESLTAAITALLKNQASQPYVAKKGEAFLWRPTSEMTSIEEAVGSTVAWPADKVDFAFAN
;
A
#
# COMPACT_ATOMS: atom_id res chain seq x y z
N MET A 1 5.27 12.47 -63.87
CA MET A 1 5.44 12.54 -62.41
C MET A 1 4.67 11.37 -61.84
N GLU A 2 5.38 10.35 -61.37
CA GLU A 2 4.80 9.10 -60.90
C GLU A 2 4.40 9.28 -59.42
N GLU A 3 3.11 9.12 -59.10
CA GLU A 3 2.59 9.23 -57.74
C GLU A 3 3.16 8.13 -56.85
N VAL A 4 4.04 8.52 -55.93
CA VAL A 4 4.56 7.63 -54.88
C VAL A 4 3.42 7.33 -53.90
N GLN A 5 2.74 6.20 -54.08
CA GLN A 5 1.77 5.70 -53.11
C GLN A 5 2.47 5.32 -51.80
N GLU A 6 2.33 6.17 -50.79
CA GLU A 6 2.85 5.95 -49.45
C GLU A 6 2.22 4.68 -48.83
N HIS A 7 3.01 3.59 -48.76
CA HIS A 7 2.56 2.33 -48.17
C HIS A 7 2.45 2.45 -46.64
N VAL A 8 1.27 2.83 -46.15
CA VAL A 8 0.97 2.89 -44.71
C VAL A 8 1.07 1.49 -44.11
N ARG A 9 2.08 1.26 -43.26
CA ARG A 9 2.24 0.00 -42.52
C ARG A 9 1.00 -0.32 -41.69
N LYS A 10 0.44 -1.52 -41.87
CA LYS A 10 -0.68 -2.02 -41.07
C LYS A 10 -0.30 -2.00 -39.58
N LYS A 11 -1.01 -1.19 -38.79
CA LYS A 11 -0.84 -1.14 -37.34
C LYS A 11 -1.64 -2.25 -36.69
N ARG A 12 -1.15 -2.82 -35.59
CA ARG A 12 -1.90 -3.80 -34.79
C ARG A 12 -3.19 -3.15 -34.28
N GLY A 13 -4.29 -3.89 -34.34
CA GLY A 13 -5.58 -3.46 -33.79
C GLY A 13 -5.57 -3.44 -32.26
N PRO A 14 -6.65 -2.91 -31.63
CA PRO A 14 -6.78 -2.92 -30.18
C PRO A 14 -6.73 -4.35 -29.62
N THR A 15 -5.99 -4.56 -28.52
CA THR A 15 -5.98 -5.84 -27.79
C THR A 15 -7.40 -6.22 -27.39
N LYS A 16 -7.83 -7.43 -27.76
CA LYS A 16 -9.10 -8.04 -27.36
C LYS A 16 -8.77 -9.27 -26.51
N MET A 17 -9.50 -9.44 -25.42
CA MET A 17 -9.37 -10.60 -24.55
C MET A 17 -10.78 -11.13 -24.34
N LYS A 18 -11.04 -12.39 -24.70
CA LYS A 18 -12.38 -12.96 -24.57
C LYS A 18 -12.73 -13.07 -23.08
N THR A 19 -13.97 -12.71 -22.75
CA THR A 19 -14.64 -13.03 -21.48
C THR A 19 -15.04 -14.51 -21.49
N LEU A 20 -14.07 -15.42 -21.54
CA LEU A 20 -14.32 -16.84 -21.31
C LEU A 20 -14.28 -17.07 -19.80
N ALA A 21 -15.36 -17.61 -19.24
CA ALA A 21 -15.35 -18.14 -17.88
C ALA A 21 -14.35 -19.31 -17.85
N MET A 22 -13.41 -19.28 -16.91
CA MET A 22 -12.52 -20.42 -16.70
C MET A 22 -13.20 -21.35 -15.69
N GLU A 23 -13.23 -22.66 -15.98
CA GLU A 23 -13.71 -23.67 -15.04
C GLU A 23 -12.95 -23.57 -13.72
N GLY A 24 -13.60 -23.92 -12.60
CA GLY A 24 -13.17 -23.53 -11.25
C GLY A 24 -11.70 -23.79 -10.92
N ALA A 25 -11.14 -24.93 -11.36
CA ALA A 25 -9.75 -25.31 -11.12
C ALA A 25 -8.73 -24.59 -12.02
N SER A 26 -9.16 -23.90 -13.08
CA SER A 26 -8.30 -23.17 -14.02
C SER A 26 -8.29 -21.66 -13.79
N ARG A 27 -8.91 -21.18 -12.70
CA ARG A 27 -8.88 -19.76 -12.34
C ARG A 27 -7.48 -19.35 -11.92
N ILE A 28 -7.10 -18.14 -12.32
CA ILE A 28 -5.76 -17.62 -12.06
C ILE A 28 -5.73 -17.02 -10.65
N GLU A 29 -4.84 -17.52 -9.80
CA GLU A 29 -4.60 -16.93 -8.49
C GLU A 29 -3.90 -15.56 -8.62
N VAL A 30 -4.38 -14.58 -7.87
CA VAL A 30 -3.79 -13.24 -7.84
C VAL A 30 -3.11 -13.04 -6.49
N GLN A 31 -1.77 -13.13 -6.52
CA GLN A 31 -0.97 -12.95 -5.32
C GLN A 31 -0.92 -11.48 -4.90
N SER A 32 -0.80 -11.25 -3.59
CA SER A 32 -0.63 -9.92 -3.01
C SER A 32 0.59 -9.86 -2.10
N ASN A 33 1.24 -8.70 -2.04
CA ASN A 33 2.31 -8.42 -1.07
C ASN A 33 1.72 -7.90 0.26
N GLY A 34 2.55 -7.81 1.30
CA GLY A 34 2.15 -7.28 2.62
C GLY A 34 1.75 -5.80 2.64
N LEU A 35 1.83 -5.11 1.49
CA LEU A 35 1.39 -3.72 1.31
C LEU A 35 0.01 -3.64 0.63
N GLY A 36 -0.66 -4.77 0.38
CA GLY A 36 -1.95 -4.80 -0.31
C GLY A 36 -1.86 -4.45 -1.79
N GLN A 37 -0.74 -4.79 -2.45
CA GLN A 37 -0.58 -4.65 -3.90
C GLN A 37 -0.58 -6.01 -4.57
N LEU A 38 -1.20 -6.09 -5.75
CA LEU A 38 -1.25 -7.33 -6.53
C LEU A 38 0.09 -7.54 -7.25
N ILE A 39 0.72 -8.68 -7.01
CA ILE A 39 2.04 -9.05 -7.55
C ILE A 39 1.98 -10.39 -8.29
N GLY A 40 3.07 -10.73 -8.98
CA GLY A 40 3.21 -11.99 -9.72
C GLY A 40 2.50 -12.01 -11.07
N GLU A 41 2.54 -13.18 -11.73
CA GLU A 41 2.04 -13.37 -13.10
C GLU A 41 0.52 -13.19 -13.19
N GLY A 42 -0.21 -13.61 -12.15
CA GLY A 42 -1.65 -13.40 -12.04
C GLY A 42 -2.05 -11.92 -12.07
N SER A 43 -1.28 -11.05 -11.41
CA SER A 43 -1.48 -9.60 -11.43
C SER A 43 -1.27 -9.01 -12.83
N VAL A 44 -0.23 -9.45 -13.56
CA VAL A 44 0.04 -8.99 -14.93
C VAL A 44 -1.07 -9.40 -15.89
N SER A 45 -1.54 -10.64 -15.77
CA SER A 45 -2.68 -11.17 -16.54
C SER A 45 -3.96 -10.38 -16.24
N LEU A 46 -4.29 -10.17 -14.96
CA LEU A 46 -5.44 -9.39 -14.52
C LEU A 46 -5.40 -7.96 -15.07
N SER A 47 -4.29 -7.26 -14.86
CA SER A 47 -4.03 -5.90 -15.36
C SER A 47 -4.22 -5.77 -16.88
N SER A 48 -3.89 -6.82 -17.62
CA SER A 48 -4.10 -6.92 -19.08
C SER A 48 -5.55 -7.17 -19.46
N PHE A 49 -6.32 -7.87 -18.62
CA PHE A 49 -7.74 -8.16 -18.78
C PHE A 49 -8.66 -6.98 -18.44
N LEU A 50 -8.32 -6.20 -17.40
CA LEU A 50 -9.14 -5.08 -16.93
C LEU A 50 -9.40 -4.02 -18.01
N GLY A 51 -8.39 -3.70 -18.83
CA GLY A 51 -8.50 -2.67 -19.87
C GLY A 51 -9.55 -2.99 -20.95
N PRO A 52 -9.43 -4.16 -21.63
CA PRO A 52 -10.45 -4.65 -22.55
C PRO A 52 -11.84 -4.74 -21.91
N LEU A 53 -11.93 -5.25 -20.68
CA LEU A 53 -13.19 -5.42 -19.96
C LEU A 53 -13.92 -4.09 -19.75
N VAL A 54 -13.23 -3.09 -19.18
CA VAL A 54 -13.76 -1.73 -19.00
C VAL A 54 -14.24 -1.14 -20.32
N ARG A 55 -13.46 -1.32 -21.39
CA ARG A 55 -13.76 -0.77 -22.71
C ARG A 55 -15.04 -1.36 -23.32
N GLU A 56 -15.33 -2.61 -23.02
CA GLU A 56 -16.47 -3.36 -23.57
C GLU A 56 -17.74 -3.18 -22.75
N ILE A 57 -17.62 -3.08 -21.42
CA ILE A 57 -18.80 -2.99 -20.54
C ILE A 57 -19.20 -1.54 -20.27
N VAL A 58 -18.24 -0.64 -20.02
CA VAL A 58 -18.55 0.72 -19.54
C VAL A 58 -18.82 1.68 -20.70
N PRO A 59 -20.04 2.25 -20.80
CA PRO A 59 -20.37 3.19 -21.87
C PRO A 59 -19.56 4.49 -21.79
N TYR A 60 -19.23 5.03 -22.96
CA TYR A 60 -18.52 6.31 -23.07
C TYR A 60 -19.37 7.54 -22.74
N THR A 61 -20.70 7.37 -22.66
CA THR A 61 -21.62 8.44 -22.29
C THR A 61 -21.49 8.87 -20.83
N ILE A 62 -20.94 7.99 -19.98
CA ILE A 62 -20.72 8.28 -18.57
C ILE A 62 -19.64 9.37 -18.44
N SER A 63 -19.94 10.41 -17.67
CA SER A 63 -19.04 11.55 -17.51
C SER A 63 -17.91 11.30 -16.51
N ASP A 64 -18.17 10.46 -15.51
CA ASP A 64 -17.29 10.20 -14.36
C ASP A 64 -17.40 8.74 -13.93
N TRP A 65 -16.27 8.10 -13.62
CA TRP A 65 -16.19 6.72 -13.13
C TRP A 65 -17.06 6.50 -11.88
N ARG A 66 -17.17 7.52 -11.01
CA ARG A 66 -17.99 7.42 -9.79
C ARG A 66 -19.49 7.36 -10.05
N LYS A 67 -19.93 7.70 -11.27
CA LYS A 67 -21.34 7.70 -11.68
C LYS A 67 -21.73 6.43 -12.45
N ILE A 68 -20.88 5.41 -12.44
CA ILE A 68 -21.20 4.14 -13.08
C ILE A 68 -22.34 3.47 -12.29
N PRO A 69 -23.41 3.03 -12.96
CA PRO A 69 -24.49 2.29 -12.35
C PRO A 69 -24.02 1.01 -11.62
N SER A 70 -24.69 0.66 -10.51
CA SER A 70 -24.29 -0.48 -9.65
C SER A 70 -24.35 -1.82 -10.39
N ASP A 71 -25.32 -2.03 -11.26
CA ASP A 71 -25.44 -3.18 -12.15
C ASP A 71 -24.20 -3.37 -13.03
N MET A 72 -23.62 -2.28 -13.56
CA MET A 72 -22.36 -2.38 -14.32
C MET A 72 -21.18 -2.73 -13.43
N HIS A 73 -21.10 -2.20 -12.20
CA HIS A 73 -20.10 -2.62 -11.23
C HIS A 73 -20.22 -4.11 -10.91
N GLU A 74 -21.44 -4.63 -10.75
CA GLU A 74 -21.67 -6.05 -10.51
C GLU A 74 -21.25 -6.91 -11.70
N ILE A 75 -21.58 -6.51 -12.94
CA ILE A 75 -21.16 -7.24 -14.14
C ILE A 75 -19.63 -7.26 -14.25
N LEU A 76 -18.98 -6.12 -14.07
CA LEU A 76 -17.51 -6.00 -14.06
C LEU A 76 -16.90 -6.95 -13.03
N TRP A 77 -17.43 -6.95 -11.82
CA TRP A 77 -16.93 -7.79 -10.72
C TRP A 77 -17.13 -9.28 -11.02
N LYS A 78 -18.31 -9.69 -11.50
CA LYS A 78 -18.59 -11.08 -11.89
C LYS A 78 -17.65 -11.55 -13.00
N CYS A 79 -17.34 -10.70 -13.99
CA CYS A 79 -16.39 -11.04 -15.03
C CYS A 79 -14.96 -11.26 -14.50
N ILE A 80 -14.55 -10.54 -13.46
CA ILE A 80 -13.25 -10.73 -12.81
C ILE A 80 -13.26 -12.04 -12.02
N GLN A 81 -14.27 -12.26 -11.18
CA GLN A 81 -14.40 -13.48 -10.36
C GLN A 81 -14.53 -14.76 -11.19
N ALA A 82 -15.06 -14.66 -12.42
CA ALA A 82 -15.17 -15.79 -13.34
C ALA A 82 -13.80 -16.30 -13.85
N ARG A 83 -12.74 -15.49 -13.71
CA ARG A 83 -11.41 -15.80 -14.26
C ARG A 83 -10.29 -15.79 -13.23
N TYR A 84 -10.43 -14.98 -12.19
CA TYR A 84 -9.41 -14.78 -11.17
C TYR A 84 -9.94 -15.17 -9.79
N ILE A 85 -9.08 -15.77 -8.99
CA ILE A 85 -9.35 -16.04 -7.58
C ILE A 85 -9.06 -14.74 -6.82
N VAL A 86 -10.12 -14.04 -6.43
CA VAL A 86 -10.07 -12.76 -5.71
C VAL A 86 -11.07 -12.84 -4.57
N ASN A 87 -10.56 -13.06 -3.35
CA ASN A 87 -11.38 -13.45 -2.20
C ASN A 87 -11.50 -12.32 -1.16
N GLU A 88 -10.62 -11.34 -1.18
CA GLU A 88 -10.54 -10.32 -0.13
C GLU A 88 -11.26 -9.03 -0.54
N GLY A 89 -11.98 -8.42 0.39
CA GLY A 89 -12.78 -7.21 0.13
C GLY A 89 -11.95 -6.04 -0.39
N TRP A 90 -10.76 -5.81 0.17
CA TRP A 90 -9.87 -4.72 -0.27
C TRP A 90 -9.37 -4.90 -1.71
N GLN A 91 -9.25 -6.16 -2.19
CA GLN A 91 -8.83 -6.43 -3.56
C GLN A 91 -9.86 -5.88 -4.55
N LYS A 92 -11.16 -5.95 -4.21
CA LYS A 92 -12.22 -5.34 -5.01
C LYS A 92 -11.97 -3.84 -5.16
N ASP A 93 -11.77 -3.13 -4.05
CA ASP A 93 -11.56 -1.68 -4.08
C ASP A 93 -10.30 -1.30 -4.86
N TYR A 94 -9.21 -2.05 -4.69
CA TYR A 94 -7.96 -1.87 -5.45
C TYR A 94 -8.18 -2.04 -6.95
N ILE A 95 -8.85 -3.13 -7.35
CA ILE A 95 -9.10 -3.44 -8.77
C ILE A 95 -10.03 -2.39 -9.40
N PHE A 96 -11.08 -1.96 -8.68
CA PHE A 96 -11.99 -0.92 -9.18
C PHE A 96 -11.31 0.44 -9.32
N LYS A 97 -10.38 0.77 -8.42
CA LYS A 97 -9.51 1.94 -8.57
C LYS A 97 -8.67 1.85 -9.85
N GLU A 98 -8.04 0.71 -10.10
CA GLU A 98 -7.24 0.47 -11.31
C GLU A 98 -8.09 0.56 -12.60
N MET A 99 -9.29 -0.03 -12.58
CA MET A 99 -10.24 0.08 -13.70
C MET A 99 -10.64 1.53 -13.97
N GLY A 100 -10.85 2.34 -12.93
CA GLY A 100 -11.14 3.78 -13.08
C GLY A 100 -9.98 4.58 -13.67
N GLU A 101 -8.74 4.21 -13.39
CA GLU A 101 -7.55 4.77 -14.07
C GLU A 101 -7.52 4.40 -15.55
N LEU A 102 -7.77 3.12 -15.86
CA LEU A 102 -7.81 2.62 -17.23
C LEU A 102 -8.92 3.27 -18.05
N TRP A 103 -10.10 3.45 -17.44
CA TRP A 103 -11.22 4.14 -18.05
C TRP A 103 -10.88 5.61 -18.36
N ARG A 104 -10.29 6.35 -17.41
CA ARG A 104 -9.85 7.74 -17.64
C ARG A 104 -8.82 7.83 -18.76
N ALA A 105 -7.86 6.90 -18.80
CA ALA A 105 -6.86 6.84 -19.88
C ALA A 105 -7.50 6.55 -21.24
N LEU A 106 -8.50 5.66 -21.28
CA LEU A 106 -9.30 5.37 -22.47
C LEU A 106 -10.06 6.61 -22.96
N MET A 107 -10.77 7.30 -22.05
CA MET A 107 -11.48 8.55 -22.35
C MET A 107 -10.55 9.63 -22.92
N SER A 108 -9.37 9.78 -22.32
CA SER A 108 -8.34 10.72 -22.79
C SER A 108 -7.90 10.42 -24.23
N ARG A 109 -7.63 9.15 -24.55
CA ARG A 109 -7.25 8.73 -25.90
C ARG A 109 -8.35 9.03 -26.93
N ILE A 110 -9.62 8.81 -26.58
CA ILE A 110 -10.76 9.10 -27.47
C ILE A 110 -10.88 10.60 -27.71
N VAL A 111 -10.91 11.41 -26.64
CA VAL A 111 -11.00 12.87 -26.75
C VAL A 111 -9.82 13.43 -27.56
N SER A 112 -8.62 12.89 -27.38
CA SER A 112 -7.44 13.27 -28.17
C SER A 112 -7.61 12.97 -29.66
N LYS A 113 -8.13 11.78 -30.03
CA LYS A 113 -8.43 11.44 -31.42
C LYS A 113 -9.50 12.37 -32.02
N LEU A 114 -10.57 12.63 -31.27
CA LEU A 114 -11.65 13.52 -31.70
C LEU A 114 -11.16 14.95 -31.96
N ARG A 115 -10.22 15.44 -31.16
CA ARG A 115 -9.63 16.77 -31.33
C ARG A 115 -8.70 16.86 -32.53
N LYS A 116 -7.98 15.78 -32.84
CA LYS A 116 -7.10 15.71 -34.01
C LYS A 116 -7.87 15.55 -35.32
N ALA A 117 -9.11 15.08 -35.26
CA ALA A 117 -9.96 14.99 -36.44
C ALA A 117 -10.33 16.40 -36.95
N PRO A 118 -9.96 16.76 -38.20
CA PRO A 118 -10.27 18.06 -38.79
C PRO A 118 -11.77 18.32 -38.85
N ASN A 119 -12.55 17.34 -39.31
CA ASN A 119 -13.95 17.52 -39.66
C ASN A 119 -14.92 16.72 -38.78
N GLU A 120 -16.16 17.17 -38.69
CA GLU A 120 -17.22 16.51 -37.90
C GLU A 120 -17.57 15.12 -38.46
N GLU A 121 -17.50 14.94 -39.77
CA GLU A 121 -17.74 13.64 -40.42
C GLU A 121 -16.72 12.58 -40.00
N GLU A 122 -15.44 12.97 -39.89
CA GLU A 122 -14.39 12.07 -39.41
C GLU A 122 -14.56 11.74 -37.93
N ARG A 123 -15.05 12.70 -37.11
CA ARG A 123 -15.39 12.44 -35.70
C ARG A 123 -16.52 11.43 -35.57
N VAL A 124 -17.54 11.50 -36.42
CA VAL A 124 -18.65 10.53 -36.42
C VAL A 124 -18.13 9.13 -36.76
N LYS A 125 -17.18 8.99 -37.70
CA LYS A 125 -16.55 7.71 -38.07
C LYS A 125 -15.70 7.10 -36.93
N LEU A 126 -15.20 7.91 -36.00
CA LEU A 126 -14.42 7.45 -34.83
C LEU A 126 -15.25 6.80 -33.71
N ARG A 127 -16.53 6.47 -33.98
CA ARG A 127 -17.44 5.83 -33.02
C ARG A 127 -16.86 4.52 -32.46
N PRO A 128 -16.70 4.39 -31.14
CA PRO A 128 -16.36 3.12 -30.52
C PRO A 128 -17.50 2.10 -30.60
N GLY A 129 -17.18 0.82 -30.74
CA GLY A 129 -18.16 -0.26 -30.85
C GLY A 129 -19.09 -0.45 -29.64
N ASN A 130 -18.70 0.00 -28.45
CA ASN A 130 -19.53 -0.08 -27.23
C ASN A 130 -20.67 0.96 -27.20
N ILE A 131 -20.65 1.98 -28.07
CA ILE A 131 -21.77 2.93 -28.13
C ILE A 131 -22.83 2.32 -29.03
N LYS A 132 -23.95 1.86 -28.45
CA LYS A 132 -25.04 1.16 -29.15
C LYS A 132 -25.81 2.04 -30.13
N THR A 133 -26.00 3.32 -29.80
CA THR A 133 -26.82 4.24 -30.60
C THR A 133 -25.99 5.37 -31.20
N THR A 134 -26.26 5.70 -32.47
CA THR A 134 -25.65 6.86 -33.14
C THR A 134 -26.04 8.18 -32.47
N SER A 135 -27.23 8.24 -31.85
CA SER A 135 -27.71 9.39 -31.07
C SER A 135 -26.86 9.64 -29.83
N ASP A 136 -26.53 8.59 -29.08
CA ASP A 136 -25.70 8.70 -27.87
C ASP A 136 -24.28 9.13 -28.20
N TRP A 137 -23.77 8.69 -29.36
CA TRP A 137 -22.49 9.17 -29.89
C TRP A 137 -22.53 10.66 -30.20
N LYS A 138 -23.58 11.14 -30.87
CA LYS A 138 -23.75 12.58 -31.16
C LYS A 138 -23.89 13.40 -29.87
N LYS A 139 -24.63 12.92 -28.87
CA LYS A 139 -24.72 13.57 -27.55
C LYS A 139 -23.34 13.69 -26.89
N PHE A 140 -22.54 12.63 -26.95
CA PHE A 140 -21.17 12.64 -26.45
C PHE A 140 -20.27 13.63 -27.19
N LEU A 141 -20.32 13.66 -28.53
CA LEU A 141 -19.56 14.62 -29.34
C LEU A 141 -19.90 16.06 -28.97
N LYS A 142 -21.20 16.38 -28.83
CA LYS A 142 -21.65 17.71 -28.36
C LYS A 142 -21.08 18.05 -26.98
N LEU A 143 -21.14 17.11 -26.03
CA LEU A 143 -20.62 17.31 -24.68
C LEU A 143 -19.10 17.60 -24.69
N LYS A 144 -18.32 16.82 -25.44
CA LYS A 144 -16.85 16.94 -25.49
C LYS A 144 -16.34 18.07 -26.39
N ASN A 145 -17.17 18.59 -27.30
CA ASN A 145 -16.84 19.75 -28.13
C ASN A 145 -17.33 21.08 -27.51
N SER A 146 -18.07 21.03 -26.41
CA SER A 146 -18.58 22.24 -25.72
C SER A 146 -17.44 23.17 -25.26
N ALA A 147 -17.70 24.48 -25.30
CA ALA A 147 -16.75 25.50 -24.85
C ALA A 147 -16.35 25.29 -23.39
N ALA A 148 -17.32 25.01 -22.51
CA ALA A 148 -17.07 24.73 -21.10
C ALA A 148 -16.14 23.52 -20.86
N PHE A 149 -16.23 22.48 -21.70
CA PHE A 149 -15.31 21.34 -21.60
C PHE A 149 -13.88 21.71 -22.06
N LYS A 150 -13.76 22.50 -23.13
CA LYS A 150 -12.46 22.99 -23.62
C LYS A 150 -11.76 23.88 -22.58
N GLU A 151 -12.51 24.76 -21.93
CA GLU A 151 -12.00 25.64 -20.87
C GLU A 151 -11.51 24.84 -19.65
N LYS A 152 -12.28 23.85 -19.18
CA LYS A 152 -11.85 22.94 -18.09
C LYS A 152 -10.57 22.19 -18.43
N LEU A 153 -10.42 21.77 -19.69
CA LEU A 153 -9.21 21.10 -20.15
C LEU A 153 -8.00 22.04 -20.16
N GLN A 154 -8.20 23.30 -20.56
CA GLN A 154 -7.14 24.30 -20.61
C GLN A 154 -6.64 24.65 -19.21
N LYS A 155 -7.56 24.92 -18.27
CA LYS A 155 -7.24 25.11 -16.85
C LYS A 155 -6.43 23.94 -16.26
N ALA A 156 -6.75 22.71 -16.65
CA ALA A 156 -6.02 21.52 -16.19
C ALA A 156 -4.61 21.36 -16.78
N LYS A 157 -4.31 22.00 -17.91
CA LYS A 157 -2.94 22.06 -18.47
C LYS A 157 -2.10 23.15 -17.81
N ASP A 158 -2.75 24.25 -17.45
CA ASP A 158 -2.09 25.45 -16.92
C ASP A 158 -1.86 25.35 -15.39
N ASP A 159 -2.31 24.27 -14.74
CA ASP A 159 -2.13 24.01 -13.30
C ASP A 159 -0.65 23.74 -12.94
N PRO A 160 0.01 24.62 -12.16
CA PRO A 160 1.40 24.48 -11.77
C PRO A 160 1.67 23.29 -10.81
N SER A 161 0.64 22.73 -10.15
CA SER A 161 0.74 21.49 -9.35
C SER A 161 1.14 20.28 -10.20
N VAL A 162 0.76 20.26 -11.48
CA VAL A 162 1.12 19.19 -12.44
C VAL A 162 2.58 19.31 -12.89
N SER A 163 3.19 20.48 -12.67
CA SER A 163 4.48 20.87 -13.23
C SER A 163 5.61 20.97 -12.21
N LYS A 164 5.35 20.87 -10.91
CA LYS A 164 6.39 21.08 -9.88
C LYS A 164 6.22 20.10 -8.70
N THR A 165 6.74 18.89 -8.86
CA THR A 165 7.31 18.14 -7.73
C THR A 165 8.75 17.82 -8.10
N ASN A 166 9.67 18.07 -7.18
CA ASN A 166 11.12 18.17 -7.34
C ASN A 166 11.82 16.82 -7.65
N LEU A 167 11.32 16.07 -8.64
CA LEU A 167 11.87 14.81 -9.17
C LEU A 167 12.14 14.89 -10.69
N LYS A 168 11.88 16.04 -11.32
CA LYS A 168 12.19 16.30 -12.74
C LYS A 168 13.69 16.20 -13.06
N GLU A 169 14.56 16.17 -12.04
CA GLU A 169 16.02 16.11 -12.16
C GLU A 169 16.64 14.78 -11.70
N ASP A 170 15.83 13.81 -11.27
CA ASP A 170 16.35 12.49 -10.90
C ASP A 170 16.99 11.80 -12.13
N ALA A 171 18.05 11.03 -11.89
CA ALA A 171 18.87 10.40 -12.92
C ALA A 171 18.03 9.56 -13.91
N LEU A 172 16.95 8.95 -13.43
CA LEU A 172 15.99 8.19 -14.24
C LEU A 172 15.17 9.08 -15.19
N SER A 173 14.75 10.27 -14.74
CA SER A 173 14.02 11.25 -15.57
C SER A 173 14.91 11.81 -16.69
N LYS A 174 16.22 11.99 -16.42
CA LYS A 174 17.22 12.44 -17.40
C LYS A 174 17.52 11.36 -18.45
N LEU A 175 17.59 10.09 -18.05
CA LEU A 175 17.93 8.97 -18.95
C LEU A 175 16.74 8.52 -19.82
N LEU A 176 15.51 8.55 -19.30
CA LEU A 176 14.35 7.90 -19.90
C LEU A 176 13.21 8.85 -20.32
N GLY A 177 13.39 10.15 -20.10
CA GLY A 177 12.43 11.20 -20.42
C GLY A 177 11.33 11.41 -19.38
N PHE A 178 10.63 12.54 -19.49
CA PHE A 178 9.61 12.97 -18.52
C PHE A 178 8.44 11.97 -18.40
N GLU A 179 8.07 11.64 -17.17
CA GLU A 179 6.90 10.82 -16.83
C GLU A 179 5.59 11.48 -17.27
N ASN A 180 4.65 10.68 -17.79
CA ASN A 180 3.29 11.14 -18.06
C ASN A 180 2.45 11.09 -16.78
N ARG A 181 1.55 12.07 -16.63
CA ARG A 181 0.67 12.33 -15.47
C ARG A 181 0.29 11.09 -14.65
N GLY A 182 0.67 11.08 -13.37
CA GLY A 182 0.13 10.17 -12.34
C GLY A 182 0.74 8.77 -12.30
N ARG A 183 1.89 8.55 -12.93
CA ARG A 183 2.61 7.28 -12.88
C ARG A 183 4.07 7.54 -12.54
N VAL A 184 4.66 6.63 -11.77
CA VAL A 184 6.10 6.62 -11.48
C VAL A 184 6.64 5.26 -11.90
N ARG A 185 7.59 5.25 -12.85
CA ARG A 185 8.22 4.02 -13.36
C ARG A 185 9.08 3.36 -12.29
N GLY A 186 9.16 2.02 -12.34
CA GLY A 186 9.93 1.22 -11.40
C GLY A 186 9.17 0.81 -10.12
N LEU A 187 8.03 1.44 -9.82
CA LEU A 187 7.29 1.23 -8.56
C LEU A 187 5.94 0.51 -8.74
N GLY A 188 5.78 -0.24 -9.84
CA GLY A 188 4.52 -0.92 -10.16
C GLY A 188 3.48 -0.02 -10.84
N ARG A 189 2.28 -0.55 -11.11
CA ARG A 189 1.20 0.17 -11.79
C ARG A 189 0.37 0.96 -10.77
N GLY A 190 0.04 2.21 -11.08
CA GLY A 190 -0.88 3.02 -10.27
C GLY A 190 -0.24 3.76 -9.07
N VAL A 191 1.07 3.69 -8.88
CA VAL A 191 1.77 4.52 -7.89
C VAL A 191 1.91 5.95 -8.42
N THR A 192 1.28 6.88 -7.72
CA THR A 192 1.31 8.32 -8.01
C THR A 192 2.43 9.02 -7.23
N PHE A 193 2.89 10.18 -7.72
CA PHE A 193 3.89 10.99 -7.02
C PHE A 193 3.45 11.40 -5.60
N SER A 194 2.17 11.72 -5.39
CA SER A 194 1.65 12.06 -4.06
C SER A 194 1.69 10.86 -3.13
N GLN A 195 1.33 9.66 -3.62
CA GLN A 195 1.49 8.43 -2.85
C GLN A 195 2.96 8.17 -2.50
N LEU A 196 3.92 8.49 -3.37
CA LEU A 196 5.33 8.34 -3.02
C LEU A 196 5.82 9.32 -1.97
N SER A 197 5.40 10.58 -2.06
CA SER A 197 5.74 11.55 -1.01
C SER A 197 5.19 11.10 0.35
N ILE A 198 3.97 10.55 0.38
CA ILE A 198 3.36 10.00 1.58
C ILE A 198 4.10 8.74 2.06
N LEU A 199 4.46 7.84 1.14
CA LEU A 199 5.21 6.62 1.46
C LEU A 199 6.60 6.94 2.01
N SER A 200 7.32 7.87 1.39
CA SER A 200 8.64 8.32 1.85
C SER A 200 8.55 8.97 3.23
N GLN A 201 7.53 9.81 3.48
CA GLN A 201 7.28 10.36 4.82
C GLN A 201 7.00 9.25 5.83
N ARG A 202 6.17 8.27 5.48
CA ARG A 202 5.87 7.12 6.33
C ARG A 202 7.11 6.27 6.60
N ASP A 203 7.96 6.02 5.61
CA ASP A 203 9.16 5.22 5.78
C ASP A 203 10.16 5.94 6.69
N ASN A 204 10.27 7.27 6.58
CA ASN A 204 11.05 8.09 7.50
C ASN A 204 10.52 8.01 8.93
N THR A 205 9.21 8.12 9.14
CA THR A 205 8.63 8.00 10.50
C THR A 205 8.79 6.59 11.06
N ILE A 206 8.70 5.55 10.23
CA ILE A 206 8.98 4.16 10.65
C ILE A 206 10.44 3.99 11.07
N ALA A 207 11.38 4.59 10.33
CA ALA A 207 12.79 4.56 10.69
C ALA A 207 13.03 5.25 12.05
N GLN A 208 12.45 6.44 12.25
CA GLN A 208 12.52 7.17 13.52
C GLN A 208 11.96 6.34 14.69
N MET A 209 10.77 5.75 14.52
CA MET A 209 10.18 4.89 15.55
C MET A 209 11.06 3.67 15.88
N LYS A 210 11.74 3.09 14.89
CA LYS A 210 12.67 1.97 15.12
C LYS A 210 13.92 2.40 15.90
N GLU A 211 14.46 3.59 15.62
CA GLU A 211 15.58 4.15 16.36
C GLU A 211 15.19 4.42 17.83
N GLU A 212 14.02 5.03 18.06
CA GLU A 212 13.48 5.24 19.41
C GLU A 212 13.28 3.93 20.16
N GLN A 213 12.75 2.89 19.50
CA GLN A 213 12.59 1.56 20.10
C GLN A 213 13.92 0.93 20.49
N ASN A 214 14.96 1.04 19.66
CA ASN A 214 16.28 0.53 19.99
C ASN A 214 16.89 1.28 21.17
N ALA A 215 16.77 2.61 21.20
CA ALA A 215 17.27 3.43 22.31
C ALA A 215 16.56 3.08 23.64
N LEU A 216 15.24 2.88 23.62
CA LEU A 216 14.49 2.43 24.80
C LEU A 216 14.91 1.03 25.25
N LYS A 217 15.18 0.13 24.30
CA LYS A 217 15.67 -1.22 24.62
C LYS A 217 17.03 -1.19 25.31
N ASP A 218 17.96 -0.35 24.82
CA ASP A 218 19.28 -0.16 25.44
C ASP A 218 19.16 0.41 26.86
N GLN A 219 18.23 1.34 27.09
CA GLN A 219 17.94 1.86 28.43
C GLN A 219 17.46 0.76 29.38
N VAL A 220 16.59 -0.15 28.92
CA VAL A 220 16.10 -1.28 29.73
C VAL A 220 17.25 -2.25 30.04
N GLU A 221 18.13 -2.55 29.08
CA GLU A 221 19.31 -3.40 29.31
C GLU A 221 20.28 -2.77 30.32
N SER A 222 20.49 -1.45 30.26
CA SER A 222 21.29 -0.72 31.25
C SER A 222 20.69 -0.77 32.66
N LEU A 223 19.38 -0.53 32.78
CA LEU A 223 18.68 -0.58 34.07
C LEU A 223 18.71 -1.99 34.67
N THR A 224 18.50 -3.03 33.86
CA THR A 224 18.59 -4.42 34.31
C THR A 224 20.00 -4.76 34.80
N ALA A 225 21.05 -4.31 34.10
CA ALA A 225 22.43 -4.47 34.56
C ALA A 225 22.67 -3.77 35.91
N ALA A 226 22.18 -2.54 36.09
CA ALA A 226 22.30 -1.81 37.36
C ALA A 226 21.59 -2.54 38.52
N ILE A 227 20.38 -3.05 38.28
CA ILE A 227 19.63 -3.84 39.29
C ILE A 227 20.41 -5.12 39.66
N THR A 228 20.94 -5.85 38.67
CA THR A 228 21.72 -7.07 38.97
C THR A 228 23.00 -6.78 39.77
N ALA A 229 23.66 -5.64 39.52
CA ALA A 229 24.82 -5.21 40.29
C ALA A 229 24.44 -4.87 41.74
N LEU A 230 23.33 -4.16 41.96
CA LEU A 230 22.84 -3.85 43.31
C LEU A 230 22.50 -5.11 44.11
N LEU A 231 21.81 -6.07 43.49
CA LEU A 231 21.48 -7.34 44.13
C LEU A 231 22.73 -8.15 44.50
N LYS A 232 23.75 -8.18 43.63
CA LYS A 232 25.04 -8.82 43.93
C LYS A 232 25.76 -8.13 45.10
N ASN A 233 25.76 -6.80 45.14
CA ASN A 233 26.40 -6.04 46.21
C ASN A 233 25.70 -6.25 47.56
N GLN A 234 24.36 -6.36 47.58
CA GLN A 234 23.61 -6.72 48.79
C GLN A 234 23.92 -8.14 49.27
N ALA A 235 24.03 -9.11 48.35
CA ALA A 235 24.37 -10.50 48.70
C ALA A 235 25.81 -10.67 49.24
N SER A 236 26.70 -9.71 48.98
CA SER A 236 28.08 -9.69 49.50
C SER A 236 28.26 -8.91 50.82
N GLN A 237 27.20 -8.32 51.39
CA GLN A 237 27.31 -7.75 52.73
C GLN A 237 27.35 -8.88 53.76
N PRO A 238 28.36 -8.94 54.66
CA PRO A 238 28.36 -9.92 55.74
C PRO A 238 27.12 -9.69 56.61
N TYR A 239 26.40 -10.75 56.94
CA TYR A 239 25.28 -10.67 57.87
C TYR A 239 25.81 -10.15 59.21
N VAL A 240 25.58 -8.87 59.55
CA VAL A 240 26.05 -8.32 60.83
C VAL A 240 24.96 -8.51 61.88
N ALA A 241 25.31 -9.16 62.99
CA ALA A 241 24.43 -9.24 64.15
C ALA A 241 24.15 -7.83 64.69
N LYS A 242 22.90 -7.35 64.61
CA LYS A 242 22.50 -6.04 65.17
C LYS A 242 22.73 -5.94 66.69
N LYS A 243 22.81 -7.09 67.39
CA LYS A 243 23.09 -7.20 68.83
C LYS A 243 23.90 -8.48 69.09
N GLY A 244 25.20 -8.46 68.79
CA GLY A 244 26.09 -9.63 68.82
C GLY A 244 26.13 -10.36 70.16
N GLU A 245 26.14 -9.62 71.27
CA GLU A 245 26.25 -10.15 72.64
C GLU A 245 24.96 -10.80 73.19
N ALA A 246 23.85 -10.77 72.44
CA ALA A 246 22.63 -11.41 72.90
C ALA A 246 22.80 -12.94 72.90
N PHE A 247 22.26 -13.60 73.92
CA PHE A 247 22.34 -15.05 74.07
C PHE A 247 21.40 -15.79 73.10
N LEU A 248 21.86 -16.93 72.60
CA LEU A 248 21.01 -17.85 71.84
C LEU A 248 20.01 -18.53 72.78
N TRP A 249 18.75 -18.65 72.32
CA TRP A 249 17.68 -19.31 73.10
C TRP A 249 17.95 -20.81 73.36
N ARG A 250 18.75 -21.45 72.50
CA ARG A 250 19.28 -22.81 72.70
C ARG A 250 20.78 -22.83 72.38
N PRO A 251 21.63 -22.51 73.35
CA PRO A 251 23.08 -22.58 73.17
C PRO A 251 23.52 -24.02 72.87
N THR A 252 24.54 -24.16 72.04
CA THR A 252 25.26 -25.42 71.87
C THR A 252 26.66 -25.26 72.47
N SER A 253 27.41 -26.36 72.60
CA SER A 253 28.78 -26.30 73.10
C SER A 253 29.70 -25.42 72.25
N GLU A 254 29.33 -25.14 71.01
CA GLU A 254 30.12 -24.39 70.03
C GLU A 254 29.59 -22.97 69.77
N MET A 255 28.35 -22.65 70.15
CA MET A 255 27.70 -21.35 69.87
C MET A 255 26.78 -20.94 71.02
N THR A 256 27.04 -19.78 71.61
CA THR A 256 26.32 -19.24 72.78
C THR A 256 25.74 -17.84 72.57
N SER A 257 26.32 -17.05 71.65
CA SER A 257 25.89 -15.69 71.32
C SER A 257 25.36 -15.59 69.88
N ILE A 258 24.58 -14.54 69.58
CA ILE A 258 24.06 -14.29 68.22
C ILE A 258 25.19 -14.06 67.22
N GLU A 259 26.29 -13.44 67.64
CA GLU A 259 27.47 -13.21 66.79
C GLU A 259 28.13 -14.52 66.35
N GLU A 260 28.27 -15.49 67.25
CA GLU A 260 28.83 -16.82 66.95
C GLU A 260 27.92 -17.64 66.01
N ALA A 261 26.62 -17.35 65.97
CA ALA A 261 25.66 -18.02 65.11
C ALA A 261 25.55 -17.40 63.70
N VAL A 262 26.17 -16.24 63.44
CA VAL A 262 26.13 -15.59 62.13
C VAL A 262 26.70 -16.52 61.05
N GLY A 263 25.92 -16.80 60.01
CA GLY A 263 26.33 -17.69 58.91
C GLY A 263 26.18 -19.18 59.17
N SER A 264 25.77 -19.57 60.39
CA SER A 264 25.51 -20.96 60.78
C SER A 264 24.03 -21.30 60.66
N THR A 265 23.70 -22.58 60.40
CA THR A 265 22.30 -23.04 60.34
C THR A 265 21.80 -23.35 61.75
N VAL A 266 20.91 -22.54 62.28
CA VAL A 266 20.25 -22.76 63.58
C VAL A 266 18.82 -23.24 63.36
N ALA A 267 18.45 -24.38 63.96
CA ALA A 267 17.08 -24.88 63.88
C ALA A 267 16.12 -23.96 64.66
N TRP A 268 15.18 -23.33 63.94
CA TRP A 268 14.19 -22.42 64.53
C TRP A 268 12.77 -22.99 64.41
N PRO A 269 11.93 -22.92 65.46
CA PRO A 269 10.52 -23.27 65.35
C PRO A 269 9.81 -22.33 64.37
N ALA A 270 9.14 -22.89 63.36
CA ALA A 270 8.51 -22.12 62.30
C ALA A 270 7.40 -21.17 62.81
N ASP A 271 6.77 -21.51 63.94
CA ASP A 271 5.73 -20.75 64.64
C ASP A 271 6.26 -19.49 65.35
N LYS A 272 7.59 -19.29 65.40
CA LYS A 272 8.25 -18.16 66.09
C LYS A 272 9.08 -17.27 65.16
N VAL A 273 8.89 -17.37 63.84
CA VAL A 273 9.57 -16.53 62.86
C VAL A 273 8.64 -15.41 62.40
N ASP A 274 8.91 -14.18 62.82
CA ASP A 274 8.20 -12.99 62.36
C ASP A 274 8.91 -12.38 61.14
N PHE A 275 8.29 -12.45 59.97
CA PHE A 275 8.78 -11.76 58.78
C PHE A 275 8.29 -10.31 58.78
N ALA A 276 9.09 -9.40 59.32
CA ALA A 276 8.87 -7.97 59.14
C ALA A 276 9.34 -7.56 57.73
N PHE A 277 8.41 -7.37 56.81
CA PHE A 277 8.72 -6.71 55.54
C PHE A 277 8.89 -5.21 55.81
N ALA A 278 10.09 -4.67 55.57
CA ALA A 278 10.31 -3.23 55.60
C ALA A 278 9.62 -2.59 54.38
N ASN A 279 8.69 -1.66 54.64
CA ASN A 279 8.08 -0.82 53.61
C ASN A 279 9.09 0.19 53.04
#